data_AF-A0A2V6KX62-F1
#
_entry.id   AF-A0A2V6KX62-F1
#
_cell.length_a   1.000
_cell.length_b   1.000
_cell.length_c   1.000
_cell.angle_alpha   90.00
_cell.angle_beta   90.00
_cell.angle_gamma   90.00
#
_symmetry.space_group_name_H-M   'P 1'
#
loop_
_entity.id
_entity.type
_entity.pdbx_description
1 polymer ?
#
loop_
_entity_poly.entity_id
_entity_poly.type
_entity_poly.pdbx_seq_one_letter_code
_entity_poly.pdbx_strand_id
1 'polypeptide(L)' 'SWDTVDGSIGRIYVSVNRGQELLFADGRRSSASAHWIETGSKYEFRLYNRDHTELLANVTVTRKTQ' A
#
# COMPACT_ATOMS: atom_id res chain seq x y z
N SER A 1 -7.21 1.42 4.99
CA SER A 1 -8.11 0.34 4.54
C SER A 1 -8.23 0.41 3.03
N TRP A 2 -8.70 -0.65 2.39
CA TRP A 2 -8.94 -0.69 0.96
C TRP A 2 -10.20 -1.52 0.63
N ASP A 3 -10.73 -1.28 -0.55
CA ASP A 3 -11.84 -2.00 -1.19
C ASP A 3 -11.58 -1.99 -2.70
N THR A 4 -11.53 -3.15 -3.34
CA THR A 4 -11.33 -3.27 -4.79
C THR A 4 -12.59 -2.96 -5.60
N VAL A 5 -13.75 -2.83 -4.95
CA VAL A 5 -15.08 -2.54 -5.53
C VAL A 5 -15.63 -3.65 -6.44
N ASP A 6 -14.79 -4.26 -7.28
CA ASP A 6 -15.13 -5.36 -8.18
C ASP A 6 -15.25 -6.73 -7.47
N GLY A 7 -14.92 -6.79 -6.17
CA GLY A 7 -14.95 -8.00 -5.36
C GLY A 7 -13.77 -8.95 -5.60
N SER A 8 -12.81 -8.58 -6.46
CA SER A 8 -11.57 -9.31 -6.68
C SER A 8 -10.59 -9.09 -5.52
N ILE A 9 -9.59 -9.97 -5.38
CA ILE A 9 -8.53 -9.79 -4.38
C ILE A 9 -7.54 -8.76 -4.91
N GLY A 10 -7.35 -7.68 -4.16
CA GLY A 10 -6.26 -6.72 -4.40
C GLY A 10 -5.04 -7.03 -3.55
N ARG A 11 -3.86 -6.60 -4.01
CA ARG A 11 -2.60 -6.69 -3.29
C ARG A 11 -2.02 -5.31 -3.07
N ILE A 12 -1.71 -4.96 -1.83
CA ILE A 12 -1.03 -3.73 -1.48
C ILE A 12 0.46 -3.99 -1.36
N TYR A 13 1.23 -3.26 -2.13
CA TYR A 13 2.67 -3.19 -2.02
C TYR A 13 3.09 -1.86 -1.42
N VAL A 14 4.22 -1.87 -0.71
CA VAL A 14 4.83 -0.65 -0.18
C VAL A 14 6.25 -0.48 -0.70
N SER A 15 6.59 0.73 -1.11
CA SER A 15 7.97 1.17 -1.37
C SER A 15 8.38 2.26 -0.41
N VAL A 16 9.62 2.19 0.05
CA VAL A 16 10.24 3.20 0.92
C VAL A 16 11.24 3.99 0.10
N ASN A 17 11.09 5.31 0.05
CA ASN A 17 11.98 6.23 -0.65
C ASN A 17 12.27 5.82 -2.11
N ARG A 18 11.23 5.39 -2.84
CA ARG A 18 11.30 4.89 -4.22
C ARG A 18 12.16 3.62 -4.40
N GLY A 19 12.42 2.88 -3.32
CA GLY A 19 13.09 1.59 -3.36
C GLY A 19 12.19 0.47 -3.88
N GLN A 20 12.68 -0.76 -3.77
CA GLN A 20 11.94 -1.98 -4.14
C GLN A 20 10.59 -2.05 -3.39
N GLU A 21 9.58 -2.54 -4.09
CA GLU A 21 8.27 -2.78 -3.51
C GLU A 21 8.21 -4.13 -2.81
N LEU A 22 7.58 -4.15 -1.63
CA LEU A 22 7.34 -5.35 -0.86
C LEU A 22 5.85 -5.53 -0.62
N LEU A 23 5.37 -6.78 -0.67
CA LEU A 23 3.98 -7.10 -0.37
C LEU A 23 3.70 -6.72 1.09
N PHE A 24 2.73 -5.84 1.28
CA PHE A 24 2.33 -5.33 2.59
C PHE A 24 1.06 -6.03 3.10
N ALA A 25 0.06 -6.17 2.24
CA ALA A 25 -1.21 -6.82 2.58
C ALA A 25 -1.96 -7.29 1.31
N ASP A 26 -2.94 -8.18 1.48
CA ASP A 26 -3.85 -8.58 0.40
C ASP A 26 -5.27 -8.84 0.92
N GLY A 27 -6.24 -8.74 0.03
CA GLY A 27 -7.66 -8.98 0.34
C GLY A 27 -8.60 -8.18 -0.55
N ARG A 28 -9.90 -8.51 -0.48
CA ARG A 28 -10.96 -7.84 -1.26
C ARG A 28 -11.31 -6.47 -0.66
N ARG A 29 -11.66 -6.50 0.63
CA ARG A 29 -11.98 -5.33 1.45
C ARG A 29 -11.44 -5.56 2.85
N SER A 30 -10.37 -4.85 3.22
CA SER A 30 -9.68 -5.10 4.49
C SER A 30 -8.88 -3.87 4.97
N SER A 31 -8.20 -4.03 6.08
CA SER A 31 -7.33 -3.04 6.71
C SER A 31 -6.12 -3.70 7.33
N ALA A 32 -4.96 -3.04 7.23
CA ALA A 32 -3.73 -3.45 7.88
C ALA A 32 -3.09 -2.23 8.55
N SER A 33 -2.54 -2.42 9.75
CA SER A 33 -1.88 -1.36 10.49
C SER A 33 -0.40 -1.25 10.11
N ALA A 34 0.07 -0.03 9.88
CA ALA A 34 1.46 0.27 9.52
C ALA A 34 2.18 1.04 10.65
N HIS A 35 2.26 0.45 11.84
CA HIS A 35 2.85 1.09 13.03
C HIS A 35 4.37 1.39 12.91
N TRP A 36 5.03 0.77 11.93
CA TRP A 36 6.46 0.89 11.64
C TRP A 36 6.82 2.13 10.78
N ILE A 37 5.85 3.00 10.46
CA ILE A 37 6.11 4.23 9.70
C ILE A 37 6.88 5.23 10.57
N GLU A 38 8.05 5.64 10.07
CA GLU A 38 8.97 6.55 10.74
C GLU A 38 9.03 7.92 10.04
N THR A 39 9.52 8.94 10.76
CA THR A 39 9.82 10.26 10.21
C THR A 39 11.02 10.18 9.26
N GLY A 40 11.10 11.09 8.29
CA GLY A 40 12.25 11.18 7.38
C GLY A 40 12.21 10.21 6.19
N SER A 41 11.21 9.33 6.12
CA SER A 41 10.96 8.46 4.96
C SER A 41 9.64 8.79 4.28
N LYS A 42 9.59 8.54 2.97
CA LYS A 42 8.39 8.57 2.13
C LYS A 42 7.97 7.14 1.83
N TYR A 43 6.73 6.80 2.18
CA TYR A 43 6.15 5.48 1.95
C TYR A 43 5.09 5.59 0.85
N GLU A 44 5.19 4.76 -0.17
CA GLU A 44 4.23 4.68 -1.26
C GLU A 44 3.50 3.34 -1.19
N PHE A 45 2.23 3.37 -0.77
CA PHE A 45 1.36 2.21 -0.76
C PHE A 45 0.60 2.16 -2.07
N ARG A 46 0.68 1.04 -2.77
CA ARG A 46 0.09 0.84 -4.09
C ARG A 46 -0.79 -0.39 -4.08
N LEU A 47 -2.06 -0.20 -4.40
CA LEU A 47 -3.02 -1.27 -4.56
C LEU A 47 -3.00 -1.71 -6.02
N TYR A 48 -2.67 -2.98 -6.23
CA TYR A 48 -2.73 -3.63 -7.52
C TYR A 48 -3.86 -4.66 -7.57
N ASN A 49 -4.23 -5.05 -8.78
CA ASN A 49 -4.98 -6.28 -9.02
C ASN A 49 -4.21 -7.51 -8.50
N ARG A 50 -4.90 -8.66 -8.43
CA ARG A 50 -4.33 -9.90 -7.89
C ARG A 50 -3.00 -10.30 -8.53
N ASP A 51 -2.89 -10.09 -9.84
CA ASP A 51 -1.74 -10.53 -10.63
C ASP A 51 -0.59 -9.52 -10.65
N HIS A 52 -0.74 -8.40 -9.93
CA HIS A 52 0.25 -7.32 -9.85
C HIS A 52 0.65 -6.77 -11.24
N THR A 53 -0.35 -6.60 -12.11
CA THR A 53 -0.16 -6.09 -13.48
C THR A 53 -0.82 -4.73 -13.68
N GLU A 54 -1.83 -4.40 -12.88
CA GLU A 54 -2.60 -3.17 -12.98
C GLU A 54 -2.61 -2.43 -11.65
N LEU A 55 -2.23 -1.15 -11.67
CA LEU A 55 -2.30 -0.27 -10.51
C LEU A 55 -3.71 0.31 -10.38
N LEU A 56 -4.43 -0.09 -9.33
CA LEU A 56 -5.80 0.34 -9.07
C LEU A 56 -5.83 1.67 -8.29
N ALA A 57 -4.94 1.85 -7.32
CA ALA A 57 -4.83 3.06 -6.52
C ALA A 57 -3.46 3.20 -5.87
N ASN A 58 -3.08 4.41 -5.47
CA ASN A 58 -1.89 4.64 -4.66
C ASN A 58 -2.09 5.76 -3.64
N VAL A 59 -1.35 5.69 -2.53
CA VAL A 59 -1.25 6.76 -1.54
C VAL A 59 0.20 6.93 -1.10
N THR A 60 0.60 8.19 -0.91
CA THR A 60 1.88 8.55 -0.29
C THR A 60 1.64 8.89 1.17
N VAL A 61 2.46 8.32 2.06
CA VAL A 61 2.46 8.62 3.50
C VAL A 61 3.83 9.13 3.91
N THR A 62 3.83 10.23 4.67
CA THR A 62 4.99 10.76 5.39
C THR A 62 4.57 11.05 6.82
N ARG A 63 5.44 10.73 7.78
CA ARG A 63 5.24 11.12 9.17
C ARG A 63 5.89 12.47 9.40
N LYS A 64 5.10 13.46 9.82
CA LYS A 64 5.63 14.76 10.24
C LYS A 64 6.29 14.62 11.61
N THR A 65 7.45 15.25 11.78
CA THR A 65 7.98 15.56 13.11
C THR A 65 7.03 16.56 13.75
N GLN A 66 6.65 16.30 15.00
CA GLN A 66 5.79 17.16 15.80
C GLN A 66 6.57 18.35 16.35
#